data_AF-A0A6N6NNK4-F1
#
_entry.id   AF-A0A6N6NNK4-F1
#
_cell.length_a   1.000
_cell.length_b   1.000
_cell.length_c   1.000
_cell.angle_alpha   90.00
_cell.angle_beta   90.00
_cell.angle_gamma   90.00
#
_symmetry.space_group_name_H-M   'P 1'
#
loop_
_entity.id
_entity.type
_entity.pdbx_description
1 polymer ?
#
loop_
_entity_poly.entity_id
_entity_poly.type
_entity_poly.pdbx_seq_one_letter_code
_entity_poly.pdbx_strand_id
1 'polypeptide(L)'
;MCTNGINTGQFSQMIDQIDDHIKLERRWAHMLAHQAGDAGFAQTNEKLHNVQALLDDVRAMLDEAKDALEDDAENAPGVTVNLV
;
A
#
# COMPACT_ATOMS: atom_id res chain seq x y z
N MET A 1 -9.78 -13.50 18.40
CA MET A 1 -8.46 -12.86 18.15
C MET A 1 -7.67 -13.03 19.43
N CYS A 2 -7.10 -14.22 19.63
CA CYS A 2 -6.63 -14.69 20.93
C CYS A 2 -5.11 -14.52 21.02
N THR A 3 -4.68 -13.73 22.01
CA THR A 3 -3.42 -13.63 22.80
C THR A 3 -2.12 -14.39 22.42
N ASN A 4 -1.93 -14.91 21.19
CA ASN A 4 -0.76 -15.70 20.78
C ASN A 4 -0.05 -15.09 19.57
N GLY A 5 0.70 -14.00 19.78
CA GLY A 5 1.61 -13.44 18.77
C GLY A 5 0.96 -12.94 17.47
N ILE A 6 1.78 -12.35 16.61
CA ILE A 6 1.41 -11.96 15.24
C ILE A 6 2.11 -12.92 14.28
N ASN A 7 1.38 -13.50 13.33
CA ASN A 7 1.99 -14.21 12.21
C ASN A 7 2.46 -13.16 11.19
N THR A 8 3.76 -12.87 11.20
CA THR A 8 4.38 -11.81 10.38
C THR A 8 4.29 -12.12 8.88
N GLY A 9 4.36 -13.39 8.48
CA GLY A 9 4.15 -13.80 7.09
C GLY A 9 2.72 -13.51 6.60
N GLN A 10 1.70 -13.85 7.40
CA GLN A 10 0.31 -13.51 7.08
C GLN A 10 0.06 -11.99 7.10
N PHE A 11 0.67 -11.28 8.05
CA PHE A 11 0.53 -9.84 8.17
C PHE A 11 1.15 -9.12 6.96
N SER A 12 2.37 -9.51 6.56
CA SER A 12 3.04 -8.97 5.37
C SER A 12 2.22 -9.23 4.09
N GLN A 13 1.63 -10.43 3.95
CA GLN A 13 0.71 -10.72 2.83
C GLN A 13 -0.54 -9.83 2.83
N MET A 14 -1.06 -9.44 4.00
CA MET A 14 -2.17 -8.50 4.08
C MET A 14 -1.76 -7.08 3.67
N ILE A 15 -0.52 -6.66 3.96
CA ILE A 15 0.03 -5.39 3.45
C ILE A 15 0.15 -5.43 1.92
N ASP A 16 0.65 -6.52 1.35
CA ASP A 16 0.74 -6.72 -0.11
C ASP A 16 -0.65 -6.63 -0.78
N GLN A 17 -1.68 -7.21 -0.14
CA GLN A 17 -3.05 -7.09 -0.63
C GLN A 17 -3.51 -5.63 -0.68
N ILE A 18 -3.17 -4.82 0.32
CA ILE A 18 -3.47 -3.39 0.31
C ILE A 18 -2.73 -2.70 -0.84
N ASP A 19 -1.44 -2.97 -1.06
CA ASP A 19 -0.68 -2.39 -2.19
C ASP A 19 -1.32 -2.73 -3.54
N ASP A 20 -1.75 -3.97 -3.73
CA ASP A 20 -2.42 -4.42 -4.96
C ASP A 20 -3.72 -3.63 -5.23
N HIS A 21 -4.51 -3.36 -4.19
CA HIS A 21 -5.69 -2.52 -4.30
C HIS A 21 -5.33 -1.06 -4.61
N ILE A 22 -4.34 -0.48 -3.93
CA ILE A 22 -3.88 0.90 -4.18
C ILE A 22 -3.35 1.06 -5.61
N LYS A 23 -2.62 0.06 -6.12
CA LYS A 23 -2.15 0.02 -7.50
C LYS A 23 -3.31 0.04 -8.52
N LEU A 24 -4.39 -0.68 -8.23
CA LEU A 24 -5.60 -0.64 -9.04
C LEU A 24 -6.22 0.77 -9.01
N GLU A 25 -6.41 1.35 -7.84
CA GLU A 25 -7.00 2.70 -7.70
C GLU A 25 -6.15 3.78 -8.36
N ARG A 26 -4.82 3.69 -8.28
CA ARG A 26 -3.88 4.56 -9.00
C ARG A 26 -4.12 4.51 -10.50
N ARG A 27 -4.33 3.31 -11.06
CA ARG A 27 -4.64 3.14 -12.50
C ARG A 27 -5.98 3.77 -12.85
N TRP A 28 -7.01 3.61 -12.02
CA TRP A 28 -8.32 4.24 -12.24
C TRP A 28 -8.22 5.76 -12.19
N ALA A 29 -7.53 6.33 -11.20
CA ALA A 29 -7.28 7.76 -11.11
C ALA A 29 -6.61 8.29 -12.40
N HIS A 30 -5.65 7.57 -12.96
CA HIS A 30 -5.01 7.93 -14.21
C HIS A 30 -5.94 7.92 -15.42
N MET A 31 -6.74 6.86 -15.58
CA MET A 31 -7.69 6.76 -16.69
C MET A 31 -8.74 7.87 -16.63
N LEU A 32 -9.25 8.16 -15.43
CA LEU A 32 -10.22 9.24 -15.21
C LEU A 32 -9.59 10.62 -15.41
N ALA A 33 -8.31 10.81 -15.07
CA ALA A 33 -7.60 12.06 -15.32
C ALA A 33 -7.55 12.37 -16.82
N HIS A 34 -7.16 11.39 -17.64
CA HIS A 34 -7.17 11.53 -19.09
C HIS A 34 -8.56 11.82 -19.65
N GLN A 35 -9.61 11.09 -19.19
CA GLN A 35 -10.99 11.38 -19.60
C GLN A 35 -11.43 12.81 -19.23
N ALA A 36 -11.06 13.29 -18.04
CA ALA A 36 -11.34 14.66 -17.62
C ALA A 36 -10.58 15.69 -18.47
N GLY A 37 -9.31 15.41 -18.80
CA GLY A 37 -8.49 16.24 -19.67
C GLY A 37 -9.08 16.37 -21.08
N ASP A 38 -9.46 15.24 -21.69
CA ASP A 38 -10.06 15.19 -23.03
C ASP A 38 -11.41 15.94 -23.08
N ALA A 39 -12.15 15.95 -21.96
CA ALA A 39 -13.41 16.69 -21.82
C ALA A 39 -13.24 18.17 -21.45
N GLY A 40 -12.02 18.66 -21.23
CA GLY A 40 -11.74 20.05 -20.85
C GLY A 40 -11.92 20.37 -19.36
N PHE A 41 -12.10 19.37 -18.50
CA PHE A 41 -12.22 19.54 -17.04
C PHE A 41 -10.84 19.67 -16.37
N ALA A 42 -10.15 20.79 -16.63
CA ALA A 42 -8.75 21.00 -16.25
C ALA A 42 -8.47 20.78 -14.74
N GLN A 43 -9.31 21.33 -13.86
CA GLN A 43 -9.11 21.16 -12.41
C GLN A 43 -9.29 19.71 -11.97
N THR A 44 -10.29 19.00 -12.51
CA THR A 44 -10.51 17.58 -12.19
C THR A 44 -9.34 16.72 -12.68
N ASN A 45 -8.84 16.98 -13.89
CA ASN A 45 -7.65 16.32 -14.44
C ASN A 45 -6.44 16.50 -13.50
N GLU A 46 -6.14 17.75 -13.11
CA GLU A 46 -5.03 18.07 -12.20
C GLU A 46 -5.16 17.33 -10.86
N LYS A 47 -6.34 17.37 -10.23
CA LYS A 47 -6.55 16.69 -8.94
C LYS A 47 -6.41 15.18 -9.06
N LEU A 48 -6.86 14.56 -10.15
CA LEU A 48 -6.70 13.12 -10.35
C LEU A 48 -5.25 12.71 -10.62
N HIS A 49 -4.44 13.55 -11.27
CA HIS A 49 -2.99 13.34 -11.33
C HIS A 49 -2.31 13.50 -9.97
N ASN A 50 -2.73 14.49 -9.16
CA ASN A 50 -2.21 14.63 -7.79
C ASN A 50 -2.57 13.43 -6.91
N VAL A 51 -3.77 12.86 -7.07
CA VAL A 51 -4.15 11.62 -6.39
C VAL A 51 -3.20 10.48 -6.76
N GLN A 52 -2.78 10.35 -8.02
CA GLN A 52 -1.79 9.31 -8.39
C GLN A 52 -0.47 9.47 -7.64
N ALA A 53 0.04 10.70 -7.54
CA ALA A 53 1.28 10.97 -6.81
C ALA A 53 1.15 10.59 -5.33
N LEU A 54 0.03 10.96 -4.68
CA LEU A 54 -0.23 10.59 -3.29
C LEU A 54 -0.40 9.07 -3.10
N LEU A 55 -0.99 8.38 -4.08
CA LEU A 55 -1.07 6.92 -4.05
C LEU A 55 0.31 6.29 -4.23
N ASP A 56 1.18 6.84 -5.07
CA ASP A 56 2.56 6.39 -5.20
C ASP A 56 3.33 6.53 -3.86
N ASP A 57 3.12 7.64 -3.13
CA ASP A 57 3.69 7.82 -1.78
C ASP A 57 3.13 6.80 -0.77
N VAL A 58 1.82 6.50 -0.82
CA VAL A 58 1.21 5.46 0.01
C VAL A 58 1.85 4.10 -0.27
N ARG A 59 2.09 3.75 -1.53
CA ARG A 59 2.72 2.48 -1.90
C ARG A 59 4.15 2.37 -1.36
N ALA A 60 4.94 3.44 -1.47
CA ALA A 60 6.27 3.49 -0.86
C ALA A 60 6.20 3.29 0.67
N MET A 61 5.22 3.90 1.34
CA MET A 61 5.02 3.74 2.77
C MET A 61 4.55 2.34 3.17
N LEU A 62 3.82 1.63 2.30
CA LEU A 62 3.46 0.22 2.53
C LEU A 62 4.69 -0.69 2.43
N ASP A 63 5.60 -0.42 1.50
CA ASP A 63 6.89 -1.13 1.43
C ASP A 63 7.72 -0.87 2.71
N GLU A 64 7.85 0.38 3.14
CA GLU A 64 8.53 0.73 4.40
C GLU A 64 7.87 0.07 5.63
N ALA A 65 6.54 -0.08 5.62
CA ALA A 65 5.82 -0.76 6.71
C ALA A 65 6.12 -2.28 6.75
N LYS A 66 6.46 -2.90 5.62
CA LYS A 66 6.90 -4.30 5.58
C LYS A 66 8.30 -4.45 6.17
N ASP A 67 9.21 -3.55 5.81
CA ASP A 67 10.56 -3.52 6.39
C ASP A 67 10.47 -3.33 7.92
N ALA A 68 9.64 -2.39 8.38
CA ALA A 68 9.41 -2.17 9.81
C ALA A 68 8.82 -3.39 10.53
N LEU A 69 7.92 -4.15 9.86
CA LEU A 69 7.37 -5.39 10.42
C LEU A 69 8.45 -6.46 10.62
N GLU A 70 9.41 -6.56 9.70
CA GLU A 70 10.54 -7.48 9.81
C GLU A 70 11.46 -7.08 10.98
N ASP A 71 11.83 -5.80 11.06
CA ASP A 71 12.63 -5.26 12.17
C ASP A 71 11.94 -5.47 13.53
N ASP A 72 10.64 -5.18 13.64
CA ASP A 72 9.86 -5.39 14.85
C ASP A 72 9.80 -6.87 15.23
N ALA A 73 9.66 -7.77 14.26
CA ALA A 73 9.60 -9.21 14.48
C ALA A 73 10.93 -9.77 15.03
N GLU A 74 12.07 -9.28 14.56
CA GLU A 74 13.39 -9.66 15.07
C GLU A 74 13.61 -9.21 16.53
N ASN A 75 13.04 -8.06 16.89
CA ASN A 75 13.18 -7.46 18.22
C ASN A 75 12.07 -7.88 19.20
N ALA A 76 11.04 -8.60 18.74
CA ALA A 76 9.90 -8.98 19.56
C ALA A 76 10.20 -10.19 20.48
N PRO A 77 10.06 -10.06 21.81
CA PRO A 77 10.23 -11.18 22.72
C PRO A 77 9.11 -12.23 22.53
N GLY A 78 9.49 -13.47 22.22
CA GLY A 78 8.58 -14.62 22.12
C GLY A 78 8.15 -15.01 20.70
N VAL A 79 8.71 -14.39 19.65
CA VAL A 79 8.50 -14.82 18.26
C VAL A 79 9.50 -15.95 17.92
N THR A 80 8.98 -17.10 17.46
CA THR A 80 9.82 -18.18 16.90
C THR A 80 9.78 -18.06 15.38
N VAL A 81 10.84 -17.55 14.77
CA VAL A 81 10.95 -17.46 13.31
C VAL A 81 11.28 -18.85 12.77
N ASN A 82 10.31 -19.53 12.15
CA ASN A 82 10.59 -20.71 11.33
C ASN A 82 10.85 -20.24 9.90
N LEU A 83 12.13 -20.07 9.55
CA LEU A 83 12.57 -19.93 8.17
C LEU A 83 12.32 -21.27 7.46
N VAL A 84 11.48 -21.26 6.42
CA VAL A 84 11.25 -22.40 5.52
C VAL A 84 12.06 -22.18 4.25
#